data_AF-A0A6B3FG45-F1
#
_entry.id   AF-A0A6B3FG45-F1
#
_cell.length_a   1.000
_cell.length_b   1.000
_cell.length_c   1.000
_cell.angle_alpha   90.00
_cell.angle_beta   90.00
_cell.angle_gamma   90.00
#
_symmetry.space_group_name_H-M   'P 1'
#
loop_
_entity.id
_entity.type
_entity.pdbx_description
1 polymer ?
#
loop_
_entity_poly.entity_id
_entity_poly.type
_entity_poly.pdbx_seq_one_letter_code
_entity_poly.pdbx_strand_id
1 'polypeptide(L)'
;TTSAEPSVTIEDWPHPVEQPLGPAVRAHFARLDYLRTHDDAALLADHFRLAPEVVQEQIGQPGAENPEYVVLRQHRGMRRATRVDTIGAGFAGVCDGTLSAGAILDAIAQLVEEDPVLLRDRTP
;
A
#
# COMPACT_ATOMS: atom_id res chain seq x y z
N THR A 1 18.73 11.50 0.78
CA THR A 1 19.86 10.72 0.19
C THR A 1 21.15 10.71 1.00
N THR A 2 21.21 11.30 2.20
CA THR A 2 22.43 11.38 3.04
C THR A 2 22.59 10.24 4.06
N SER A 3 21.93 9.10 3.87
CA SER A 3 22.01 7.99 4.82
C SER A 3 23.37 7.28 4.78
N ALA A 4 23.86 6.89 5.95
CA ALA A 4 25.12 6.16 6.10
C ALA A 4 25.04 4.73 5.54
N GLU A 5 23.84 4.15 5.48
CA GLU A 5 23.61 2.82 4.91
C GLU A 5 22.98 2.93 3.51
N PRO A 6 23.62 2.32 2.49
CA PRO A 6 23.08 2.33 1.14
C PRO A 6 21.83 1.47 1.05
N SER A 7 20.75 2.02 0.50
CA SER A 7 19.57 1.23 0.11
C SER A 7 19.74 0.79 -1.34
N VAL A 8 19.84 -0.52 -1.56
CA VAL A 8 20.02 -1.11 -2.90
C VAL A 8 18.88 -2.09 -3.16
N THR A 9 18.09 -1.79 -4.19
CA THR A 9 16.99 -2.65 -4.65
C THR A 9 17.24 -2.97 -6.12
N ILE A 10 17.30 -4.26 -6.46
CA ILE A 10 17.45 -4.75 -7.83
C ILE A 10 16.22 -5.61 -8.12
N GLU A 11 15.47 -5.24 -9.13
CA GLU A 11 14.24 -5.92 -9.54
C GLU A 11 14.31 -6.24 -11.03
N ASP A 12 13.89 -7.43 -11.41
CA ASP A 12 13.56 -7.72 -12.80
C ASP A 12 12.21 -7.06 -13.13
N TRP A 13 12.18 -6.23 -14.17
CA TRP A 13 11.00 -5.44 -14.53
C TRP A 13 10.71 -5.53 -16.03
N PRO A 14 10.03 -6.60 -16.49
CA PRO A 14 9.71 -6.79 -17.90
C PRO A 14 8.54 -5.93 -18.39
N HIS A 15 7.96 -5.09 -17.51
CA HIS A 15 6.76 -4.31 -17.78
C HIS A 15 7.08 -2.86 -18.16
N PRO A 16 6.22 -2.21 -18.96
CA PRO A 16 6.40 -0.80 -19.29
C PRO A 16 6.26 0.09 -18.05
N VAL A 17 7.10 1.12 -17.96
CA VAL A 17 7.03 2.18 -16.94
C VAL A 17 6.68 3.52 -17.59
N GLU A 18 6.17 4.46 -16.81
CA GLU A 18 5.99 5.85 -17.25
C GLU A 18 7.35 6.55 -17.39
N GLN A 19 7.50 7.34 -18.45
CA GLN A 19 8.66 8.20 -18.67
C GLN A 19 8.27 9.68 -18.57
N PRO A 20 9.12 10.53 -17.95
CA PRO A 20 10.41 10.22 -17.36
C PRO A 20 10.31 9.57 -15.96
N LEU A 21 11.18 8.62 -15.65
CA LEU A 21 11.13 7.87 -14.38
C LEU A 21 11.75 8.62 -13.18
N GLY A 22 12.55 9.66 -13.41
CA GLY A 22 13.28 10.39 -12.36
C GLY A 22 12.44 10.82 -11.14
N PRO A 23 11.21 11.34 -11.30
CA PRO A 23 10.32 11.66 -10.18
C PRO A 23 9.94 10.43 -9.33
N ALA A 24 9.65 9.27 -9.95
CA ALA A 24 9.33 8.05 -9.23
C ALA A 24 10.52 7.55 -8.39
N VAL A 25 11.74 7.61 -8.94
CA VAL A 25 12.97 7.27 -8.22
C VAL A 25 13.19 8.19 -7.02
N ARG A 26 13.02 9.52 -7.18
CA ARG A 26 13.11 10.46 -6.05
C ARG A 26 12.08 10.16 -4.97
N ALA A 27 10.83 9.91 -5.37
CA ALA A 27 9.76 9.59 -4.44
C ALA A 27 10.02 8.26 -3.70
N HIS A 28 10.67 7.28 -4.33
CA HIS A 28 11.10 6.06 -3.65
C HIS A 28 12.09 6.35 -2.52
N PHE A 29 13.14 7.14 -2.77
CA PHE A 29 14.10 7.51 -1.72
C PHE A 29 13.48 8.40 -0.62
N ALA A 30 12.53 9.26 -0.96
CA ALA A 30 11.80 10.03 0.04
C ALA A 30 10.99 9.13 0.99
N ARG A 31 10.37 8.06 0.47
CA ARG A 31 9.67 7.05 1.29
C ARG A 31 10.64 6.27 2.17
N LEU A 32 11.81 5.89 1.66
CA LEU A 32 12.84 5.24 2.48
C LEU A 32 13.34 6.14 3.61
N ASP A 33 13.59 7.42 3.33
CA ASP A 33 14.00 8.39 4.34
C ASP A 33 12.89 8.59 5.39
N TYR A 34 11.61 8.57 5.00
CA TYR A 34 10.46 8.55 5.92
C TYR A 34 10.42 7.28 6.79
N LEU A 35 10.52 6.09 6.19
CA LEU A 35 10.44 4.81 6.92
C LEU A 35 11.59 4.63 7.92
N ARG A 36 12.75 5.21 7.66
CA ARG A 36 13.90 5.17 8.60
C ARG A 36 13.65 5.89 9.92
N THR A 37 12.67 6.80 9.98
CA THR A 37 12.36 7.57 11.18
C THR A 37 10.98 7.26 11.75
N HIS A 38 10.28 6.26 11.22
CA HIS A 38 8.95 5.85 11.68
C HIS A 38 8.98 4.38 12.06
N ASP A 39 8.77 4.11 13.34
CA ASP A 39 8.46 2.77 13.82
C ASP A 39 6.97 2.45 13.57
N ASP A 40 6.58 1.21 13.86
CA ASP A 40 5.21 0.72 13.59
C ASP A 40 4.15 1.58 14.30
N ALA A 41 4.43 2.02 15.53
CA ALA A 41 3.53 2.89 16.27
C ALA A 41 3.36 4.26 15.58
N ALA A 42 4.44 4.85 15.08
CA ALA A 42 4.39 6.08 14.31
C ALA A 42 3.66 5.89 12.97
N LEU A 43 3.85 4.77 12.28
CA LEU A 43 3.12 4.44 11.05
C LEU A 43 1.61 4.29 11.29
N LEU A 44 1.22 3.63 12.38
CA LEU A 44 -0.18 3.49 12.77
C LEU A 44 -0.84 4.82 13.17
N ALA A 45 -0.06 5.79 13.63
CA ALA A 45 -0.54 7.13 13.95
C ALA A 45 -0.67 8.05 12.71
N ASP A 46 -0.03 7.71 11.59
CA ASP A 46 0.01 8.56 10.41
C ASP A 46 -1.23 8.43 9.52
N HIS A 47 -1.43 9.42 8.65
CA HIS A 47 -2.60 9.58 7.79
C HIS A 47 -2.21 9.36 6.33
N PHE A 48 -2.46 8.17 5.81
CA PHE A 48 -2.11 7.83 4.45
C PHE A 48 -3.17 8.29 3.45
N ARG A 49 -2.69 8.75 2.30
CA ARG A 49 -3.52 9.02 1.12
C ARG A 49 -3.09 8.11 -0.01
N LEU A 50 -4.05 7.34 -0.54
CA LEU A 50 -3.82 6.52 -1.73
C LEU A 50 -3.50 7.41 -2.93
N ALA A 51 -2.52 6.99 -3.72
CA ALA A 51 -2.18 7.72 -4.93
C ALA A 51 -3.37 7.69 -5.91
N PRO A 52 -3.77 8.84 -6.50
CA PRO A 52 -5.03 8.98 -7.23
C PRO A 52 -5.10 8.13 -8.51
N GLU A 53 -3.96 7.68 -9.03
CA GLU A 53 -3.88 6.80 -10.19
C GLU A 53 -4.00 5.31 -9.87
N VAL A 54 -4.11 4.93 -8.58
CA VAL A 54 -4.28 3.54 -8.20
C VAL A 54 -5.71 3.12 -8.45
N VAL A 55 -5.88 2.00 -9.16
CA VAL A 55 -7.18 1.37 -9.38
C VAL A 55 -7.19 -0.01 -8.74
N GLN A 56 -8.39 -0.47 -8.37
CA GLN A 56 -8.63 -1.83 -7.91
C GLN A 56 -9.16 -2.67 -9.07
N GLU A 57 -8.44 -3.74 -9.40
CA GLU A 57 -8.87 -4.78 -10.34
C GLU A 57 -9.39 -5.97 -9.53
N GLN A 58 -10.54 -6.52 -9.94
CA GLN A 58 -11.13 -7.71 -9.34
C GLN A 58 -11.25 -8.79 -10.41
N ILE A 59 -10.65 -9.95 -10.17
CA ILE A 59 -10.65 -11.08 -11.09
C ILE A 59 -11.34 -12.26 -10.41
N GLY A 60 -12.32 -12.85 -11.07
CA GLY A 60 -13.06 -14.01 -10.59
C GLY A 60 -13.92 -14.63 -11.68
N GLN A 61 -14.48 -15.81 -11.39
CA GLN A 61 -15.40 -16.48 -12.31
C GLN A 61 -16.70 -15.67 -12.45
N PRO A 62 -17.27 -15.55 -13.68
CA PRO A 62 -18.57 -14.92 -13.85
C PRO A 62 -19.64 -15.56 -12.96
N GLY A 63 -20.34 -14.75 -12.17
CA GLY A 63 -21.37 -15.21 -11.24
C GLY A 63 -20.86 -15.68 -9.86
N ALA A 64 -19.55 -15.62 -9.59
CA ALA A 64 -19.02 -15.82 -8.25
C ALA A 64 -19.40 -14.65 -7.34
N GLU A 65 -19.72 -14.97 -6.07
CA GLU A 65 -20.07 -13.96 -5.05
C GLU A 65 -18.87 -13.09 -4.68
N ASN A 66 -17.66 -13.68 -4.67
CA ASN A 66 -16.43 -13.00 -4.32
C ASN A 66 -15.37 -13.18 -5.42
N PRO A 67 -14.49 -12.18 -5.65
CA PRO A 67 -13.38 -12.32 -6.58
C PRO A 67 -12.34 -13.30 -6.04
N GLU A 68 -11.62 -13.96 -6.96
CA GLU A 68 -10.48 -14.83 -6.65
C GLU A 68 -9.21 -14.00 -6.35
N TYR A 69 -9.06 -12.87 -7.05
CA TYR A 69 -7.94 -11.94 -6.87
C TYR A 69 -8.44 -10.49 -6.79
N VAL A 70 -7.89 -9.75 -5.84
CA VAL A 70 -7.95 -8.29 -5.81
C VAL A 70 -6.54 -7.76 -6.05
N VAL A 71 -6.38 -6.83 -6.99
CA VAL A 71 -5.09 -6.24 -7.35
C VAL A 71 -5.20 -4.73 -7.28
N LEU A 72 -4.28 -4.08 -6.57
CA LEU A 72 -4.09 -2.64 -6.63
C LEU A 72 -3.06 -2.34 -7.72
N ARG A 73 -3.48 -1.65 -8.77
CA ARG A 73 -2.63 -1.28 -9.90
C ARG A 73 -2.40 0.21 -9.94
N GLN A 74 -1.14 0.61 -9.87
CA GLN A 74 -0.71 1.97 -10.15
C GLN A 74 -0.64 2.16 -11.68
N HIS A 75 -1.17 3.27 -12.20
CA HIS A 75 -1.10 3.59 -13.64
C HIS A 75 0.01 4.57 -14.03
N ARG A 76 0.76 5.09 -13.04
CA ARG A 76 1.88 6.03 -13.21
C ARG A 76 3.18 5.48 -12.61
N GLY A 77 4.28 6.16 -12.89
CA GLY A 77 5.62 5.78 -12.43
C GLY A 77 5.99 4.36 -12.84
N MET A 78 6.26 3.50 -11.84
CA MET A 78 6.62 2.10 -12.08
C MET A 78 5.48 1.26 -12.64
N ARG A 79 4.22 1.73 -12.59
CA ARG A 79 3.03 0.96 -12.98
C ARG A 79 2.89 -0.38 -12.24
N ARG A 80 3.28 -0.40 -10.96
CA ARG A 80 3.30 -1.60 -10.14
C ARG A 80 1.88 -2.10 -9.88
N ALA A 81 1.73 -3.42 -9.83
CA ALA A 81 0.52 -4.10 -9.45
C ALA A 81 0.82 -5.06 -8.32
N THR A 82 0.04 -4.98 -7.24
CA THR A 82 0.20 -5.82 -6.06
C THR A 82 -1.11 -6.51 -5.77
N ARG A 83 -1.09 -7.85 -5.64
CA ARG A 83 -2.24 -8.60 -5.14
C ARG A 83 -2.41 -8.28 -3.67
N VAL A 84 -3.64 -7.98 -3.27
CA VAL A 84 -4.02 -7.73 -1.88
C VAL A 84 -5.13 -8.69 -1.49
N ASP A 85 -5.25 -8.93 -0.19
CA ASP A 85 -6.42 -9.54 0.40
C ASP A 85 -7.52 -8.49 0.64
N THR A 86 -8.64 -8.92 1.22
CA THR A 86 -9.78 -8.05 1.52
C THR A 86 -9.41 -6.93 2.50
N ILE A 87 -8.55 -7.22 3.48
CA ILE A 87 -8.10 -6.24 4.47
C ILE A 87 -7.25 -5.16 3.79
N GLY A 88 -6.25 -5.54 2.99
CA GLY A 88 -5.40 -4.61 2.28
C GLY A 88 -6.16 -3.77 1.24
N ALA A 89 -7.13 -4.36 0.55
CA ALA A 89 -8.01 -3.63 -0.35
C ALA A 89 -8.89 -2.61 0.40
N GLY A 90 -9.50 -3.03 1.51
CA GLY A 90 -10.32 -2.18 2.36
C GLY A 90 -9.52 -1.03 2.96
N PHE A 91 -8.33 -1.32 3.50
CA PHE A 91 -7.41 -0.33 4.05
C PHE A 91 -7.05 0.72 3.01
N ALA A 92 -6.57 0.31 1.82
CA ALA A 92 -6.24 1.22 0.74
C ALA A 92 -7.44 2.07 0.29
N GLY A 93 -8.64 1.48 0.25
CA GLY A 93 -9.88 2.15 -0.13
C GLY A 93 -10.30 3.28 0.82
N VAL A 94 -9.86 3.25 2.07
CA VAL A 94 -10.20 4.26 3.10
C VAL A 94 -9.08 5.28 3.30
N CYS A 95 -7.87 5.04 2.75
CA CYS A 95 -6.74 5.97 2.80
C CYS A 95 -6.99 7.26 1.98
N ASP A 96 -7.75 8.21 2.52
CA ASP A 96 -7.97 9.55 1.95
C ASP A 96 -7.21 10.66 2.71
N GLY A 97 -6.57 10.30 3.82
CA GLY A 97 -5.82 11.16 4.73
C GLY A 97 -6.66 11.76 5.88
N THR A 98 -7.90 11.31 6.07
CA THR A 98 -8.78 11.79 7.16
C THR A 98 -8.67 10.97 8.44
N LEU A 99 -8.40 9.68 8.33
CA LEU A 99 -8.22 8.76 9.45
C LEU A 99 -6.76 8.31 9.52
N SER A 100 -6.28 8.03 10.73
CA SER A 100 -4.99 7.39 10.91
C SER A 100 -5.06 5.92 10.49
N ALA A 101 -3.93 5.34 10.08
CA ALA A 101 -3.84 3.93 9.71
C ALA A 101 -4.37 3.00 10.79
N GLY A 102 -4.03 3.25 12.05
CA GLY A 102 -4.52 2.49 13.21
C GLY A 102 -6.02 2.56 13.39
N ALA A 103 -6.65 3.73 13.11
CA ALA A 103 -8.10 3.87 13.19
C ALA A 103 -8.81 3.13 12.05
N ILE A 104 -8.23 3.15 10.84
CA ILE A 104 -8.72 2.37 9.70
C ILE A 104 -8.67 0.88 10.03
N LEU A 105 -7.55 0.39 10.55
CA LEU A 105 -7.40 -1.02 10.92
C LEU A 105 -8.37 -1.44 12.04
N ASP A 106 -8.61 -0.60 13.05
CA ASP A 106 -9.60 -0.89 14.10
C ASP A 106 -11.01 -1.02 13.53
N ALA A 107 -11.38 -0.14 12.61
CA ALA A 107 -12.68 -0.20 11.94
C ALA A 107 -12.82 -1.46 11.07
N ILE A 108 -11.75 -1.85 10.37
CA ILE A 108 -11.73 -3.10 9.59
C ILE A 108 -11.83 -4.31 10.51
N ALA A 109 -11.08 -4.35 11.62
CA ALA A 109 -11.14 -5.44 12.60
C ALA A 109 -12.55 -5.64 13.15
N GLN A 110 -13.27 -4.56 13.45
CA GLN A 110 -14.67 -4.62 13.86
C GLN A 110 -15.58 -5.20 12.78
N LEU A 111 -15.35 -4.87 11.51
CA LEU A 111 -16.14 -5.36 10.39
C LEU A 111 -15.92 -6.85 10.10
N VAL A 112 -14.68 -7.34 10.28
CA VAL A 112 -14.32 -8.75 10.05
C VAL A 112 -14.37 -9.61 11.31
N GLU A 113 -14.82 -9.04 12.44
CA GLU A 113 -14.94 -9.71 13.74
C GLU A 113 -13.61 -10.31 14.25
N GLU A 114 -12.49 -9.60 14.03
CA GLU A 114 -11.16 -10.00 14.49
C GLU A 114 -10.63 -9.07 15.60
N ASP A 115 -9.58 -9.53 16.30
CA ASP A 115 -8.88 -8.72 17.31
C ASP A 115 -8.09 -7.59 16.63
N PRO A 116 -8.33 -6.31 16.99
CA PRO A 116 -7.64 -5.18 16.39
C PRO A 116 -6.12 -5.16 16.61
N VAL A 117 -5.65 -5.68 17.75
CA VAL A 117 -4.22 -5.77 18.06
C VAL A 117 -3.56 -6.78 17.13
N LEU A 118 -4.15 -7.97 16.99
CA LEU A 118 -3.62 -8.99 16.09
C LEU A 118 -3.64 -8.54 14.62
N LEU A 119 -4.67 -7.79 14.22
CA LEU A 119 -4.76 -7.25 12.87
C LEU A 119 -3.65 -6.22 12.60
N ARG A 120 -3.37 -5.33 13.55
CA ARG A 120 -2.28 -4.36 13.46
C ARG A 120 -0.91 -5.03 13.38
N ASP A 121 -0.64 -6.02 14.23
CA ASP A 121 0.66 -6.69 14.31
C ASP A 121 1.03 -7.46 13.03
N ARG A 122 0.04 -7.94 12.27
CA ARG A 122 0.24 -8.69 11.01
C ARG A 122 0.10 -7.83 9.75
N THR A 123 -0.32 -6.58 9.90
CA THR A 123 -0.40 -5.64 8.77
C THR A 123 1.00 -5.05 8.55
N PRO A 124 1.60 -5.23 7.37
CA PRO A 124 2.96 -4.78 7.09
C PRO A 124 3.11 -3.26 7.01
#